data_AF-A0A350HAQ7-F1
#
_entry.id   AF-A0A350HAQ7-F1
#
_cell.length_a   1.000
_cell.length_b   1.000
_cell.length_c   1.000
_cell.angle_alpha   90.00
_cell.angle_beta   90.00
_cell.angle_gamma   90.00
#
_symmetry.space_group_name_H-M   'P 1'
#
loop_
_entity.id
_entity.type
_entity.pdbx_description
1 polymer ?
#
loop_
_entity_poly.entity_id
_entity_poly.type
_entity_poly.pdbx_seq_one_letter_code
_entity_poly.pdbx_strand_id
1 'polypeptide(L)'
;MVMLLISLRISALTTETKEEMIELFNSTSVLDNIETILSLQEGDDSNHISWGVSDAINGLLRMYEVTREDYYLEKSCDYIQEIIEMRDIERAVTTFTDSLGQRHTHGLWRATVNTEYYYYHSRDKDIKFPSMPAEWEWLTYDEWKEYWPNIDEEIFAYPFMVCNGMIVKPLAELCLIAEREGKWEMLGSNRDKIIRDTLINVINEVLDFYEKTYIDSHYIFDTDNMWNLKVFSSDTFRTPDTQKVTCPMNQQYILGQVFVLMFQLTGDTIYIERSKELCNYMKKFIYEKSDCYIWNYYCDTYNPGDRAEDISHAVLDLEFAYKLYGADSSIFDGDDLRKFSNTFTEIMFTGRADMDLEDTVYDIWPLVDGTIYDDILLNSSRSRGNLWLFLTKWSPELYEIGYNICSKSSYNGLACLLRYYDDYEPAEISLSKPNVTYNSDDYIEIYVSEIKRLGIFKYAVYQENGDTFTKGGIAGKDVEDHIIQVNDLRTKSAEDIVFKYWSDNKGILGPSREVVIPVVGKTLYVSHRDEIPVLKLEDITVLVQSKQIPDPYPDVNKYYGLPGCTIDVYYSGGIIERGI
;
A
#
# COMPACT_ATOMS: atom_id res chain seq x y z
N MET A 1 -34.86 -9.24 22.57
CA MET A 1 -34.40 -7.84 22.59
C MET A 1 -33.46 -7.68 23.78
N VAL A 2 -32.21 -8.12 23.60
CA VAL A 2 -31.11 -7.96 24.54
C VAL A 2 -29.89 -7.72 23.66
N MET A 3 -29.37 -6.49 23.69
CA MET A 3 -28.00 -6.17 23.30
C MET A 3 -27.08 -7.02 24.16
N LEU A 4 -26.64 -8.17 23.65
CA LEU A 4 -25.58 -8.93 24.27
C LEU A 4 -24.31 -8.69 23.45
N LEU A 5 -23.61 -7.64 23.85
CA LEU A 5 -22.16 -7.55 23.92
C LEU A 5 -21.43 -8.23 22.75
N ILE A 6 -21.29 -7.44 21.68
CA ILE A 6 -20.18 -7.51 20.74
C ILE A 6 -18.90 -7.22 21.56
N SER A 7 -18.46 -8.22 22.30
CA SER A 7 -17.08 -8.40 22.75
C SER A 7 -16.38 -9.23 21.67
N LEU A 8 -16.47 -8.75 20.42
CA LEU A 8 -15.54 -9.16 19.37
C LEU A 8 -14.16 -8.78 19.89
N ARG A 9 -13.31 -9.80 20.05
CA ARG A 9 -11.88 -9.60 20.24
C ARG A 9 -11.39 -8.76 19.06
N ILE A 10 -11.24 -7.46 19.28
CA ILE A 10 -10.38 -6.58 18.48
C ILE A 10 -8.94 -6.99 18.84
N SER A 11 -8.53 -8.21 18.49
CA SER A 11 -7.22 -8.76 18.82
C SER A 11 -6.20 -8.61 17.70
N ALA A 12 -6.46 -7.76 16.69
CA ALA A 12 -5.50 -7.55 15.60
C ALA A 12 -5.57 -6.17 14.91
N LEU A 13 -6.10 -5.12 15.56
CA LEU A 13 -5.70 -3.76 15.19
C LEU A 13 -4.39 -3.50 15.91
N THR A 14 -3.31 -4.08 15.39
CA THR A 14 -1.95 -3.86 15.88
C THR A 14 -1.64 -2.37 15.80
N THR A 15 -0.96 -1.87 16.81
CA THR A 15 -0.46 -0.48 16.90
C THR A 15 0.68 -0.25 15.92
N GLU A 16 0.60 -0.81 14.70
CA GLU A 16 1.71 -0.91 13.76
C GLU A 16 2.30 0.48 13.49
N THR A 17 3.44 0.74 14.12
CA THR A 17 4.21 1.95 13.88
C THR A 17 4.78 1.89 12.47
N LYS A 18 5.25 3.04 11.96
CA LYS A 18 5.95 3.09 10.69
C LYS A 18 7.12 2.10 10.66
N GLU A 19 7.84 1.99 11.77
CA GLU A 19 8.95 1.06 11.95
C GLU A 19 8.50 -0.41 11.90
N GLU A 20 7.39 -0.76 12.54
CA GLU A 20 6.86 -2.14 12.52
C GLU A 20 6.42 -2.55 11.10
N MET A 21 5.84 -1.63 10.32
CA MET A 21 5.51 -1.90 8.92
C MET A 21 6.75 -2.04 8.03
N ILE A 22 7.83 -1.29 8.30
CA ILE A 22 9.11 -1.44 7.61
C ILE A 22 9.72 -2.80 7.94
N GLU A 23 9.74 -3.19 9.21
CA GLU A 23 10.20 -4.52 9.65
C GLU A 23 9.37 -5.63 8.99
N LEU A 24 8.05 -5.45 8.93
CA LEU A 24 7.16 -6.39 8.26
C LEU A 24 7.49 -6.51 6.77
N PHE A 25 7.66 -5.40 6.05
CA PHE A 25 8.10 -5.41 4.65
C PHE A 25 9.40 -6.19 4.48
N ASN A 26 10.40 -5.91 5.31
CA ASN A 26 11.72 -6.56 5.27
C ASN A 26 11.66 -8.05 5.64
N SER A 27 10.65 -8.48 6.41
CA SER A 27 10.44 -9.88 6.78
C SER A 27 9.70 -10.71 5.72
N THR A 28 9.17 -10.07 4.67
CA THR A 28 8.49 -10.79 3.59
C THR A 28 9.48 -11.61 2.76
N SER A 29 9.10 -12.82 2.34
CA SER A 29 9.93 -13.70 1.48
C SER A 29 10.03 -13.21 0.02
N VAL A 30 9.76 -11.93 -0.21
CA VAL A 30 9.60 -11.36 -1.56
C VAL A 30 10.93 -11.28 -2.27
N LEU A 31 12.00 -10.91 -1.56
CA LEU A 31 13.35 -10.91 -2.11
C LEU A 31 13.78 -12.33 -2.52
N ASP A 32 13.48 -13.34 -1.68
CA ASP A 32 13.76 -14.74 -2.00
C ASP A 32 12.99 -15.22 -3.25
N ASN A 33 11.73 -14.78 -3.41
CA ASN A 33 10.92 -15.09 -4.58
C ASN A 33 11.46 -14.45 -5.86
N ILE A 34 11.94 -13.20 -5.79
CA ILE A 34 12.56 -12.52 -6.94
C ILE A 34 13.82 -13.26 -7.37
N GLU A 35 14.71 -13.57 -6.43
CA GLU A 35 15.96 -14.29 -6.72
C GLU A 35 15.67 -15.66 -7.34
N THR A 36 14.60 -16.33 -6.88
CA THR A 36 14.12 -17.58 -7.48
C THR A 36 13.66 -17.37 -8.92
N ILE A 37 12.80 -16.37 -9.19
CA ILE A 37 12.30 -16.06 -10.54
C ILE A 37 13.46 -15.72 -11.48
N LEU A 38 14.37 -14.84 -11.05
CA LEU A 38 15.49 -14.39 -11.88
C LEU A 38 16.48 -15.53 -12.15
N SER A 39 16.64 -16.49 -11.23
CA SER A 39 17.49 -17.65 -11.43
C SER A 39 17.03 -18.59 -12.56
N LEU A 40 15.76 -18.54 -12.96
CA LEU A 40 15.22 -19.35 -14.05
C LEU A 40 15.73 -18.90 -15.42
N GLN A 41 16.09 -17.61 -15.58
CA GLN A 41 16.57 -17.02 -16.84
C GLN A 41 15.65 -17.26 -18.06
N GLU A 42 14.35 -17.44 -17.82
CA GLU A 42 13.34 -17.73 -18.85
C GLU A 42 12.92 -16.46 -19.63
N GLY A 43 13.31 -15.27 -19.19
CA GLY A 43 12.71 -14.01 -19.67
C GLY A 43 11.32 -13.84 -19.08
N ASP A 44 10.43 -13.15 -19.79
CA ASP A 44 9.04 -12.96 -19.32
C ASP A 44 8.08 -14.04 -19.85
N ASP A 45 8.62 -15.20 -20.22
CA ASP A 45 7.87 -16.32 -20.82
C ASP A 45 6.66 -16.70 -19.96
N SER A 46 6.85 -16.78 -18.64
CA SER A 46 5.82 -17.12 -17.63
C SER A 46 5.17 -15.91 -16.95
N ASN A 47 5.33 -14.70 -17.52
CA ASN A 47 4.88 -13.42 -16.96
C ASN A 47 5.42 -13.05 -15.55
N HIS A 48 6.40 -13.81 -15.04
CA HIS A 48 6.93 -13.61 -13.71
C HIS A 48 7.78 -12.34 -13.60
N ILE A 49 8.40 -11.86 -14.70
CA ILE A 49 9.13 -10.60 -14.68
C ILE A 49 8.14 -9.44 -14.66
N SER A 50 7.15 -9.45 -15.53
CA SER A 50 6.17 -8.36 -15.68
C SER A 50 5.27 -8.18 -14.46
N TRP A 51 4.78 -9.24 -13.83
CA TRP A 51 3.89 -9.11 -12.65
C TRP A 51 4.51 -9.48 -11.31
N GLY A 52 5.63 -10.22 -11.31
CA GLY A 52 6.34 -10.60 -10.09
C GLY A 52 7.46 -9.63 -9.77
N VAL A 53 8.52 -9.65 -10.58
CA VAL A 53 9.74 -8.88 -10.33
C VAL A 53 9.49 -7.37 -10.46
N SER A 54 8.74 -6.94 -11.48
CA SER A 54 8.45 -5.51 -11.70
C SER A 54 7.64 -4.90 -10.58
N ASP A 55 6.64 -5.63 -10.07
CA ASP A 55 5.86 -5.25 -8.89
C ASP A 55 6.76 -5.14 -7.65
N ALA A 56 7.72 -6.06 -7.51
CA ALA A 56 8.66 -6.05 -6.39
C ALA A 56 9.63 -4.87 -6.44
N ILE A 57 10.16 -4.55 -7.63
CA ILE A 57 10.98 -3.35 -7.84
C ILE A 57 10.18 -2.09 -7.50
N ASN A 58 8.93 -1.96 -7.95
CA ASN A 58 8.08 -0.82 -7.58
C ASN A 58 7.90 -0.72 -6.05
N GLY A 59 7.74 -1.85 -5.35
CA GLY A 59 7.71 -1.92 -3.90
C GLY A 59 8.99 -1.37 -3.26
N LEU A 60 10.16 -1.79 -3.75
CA LEU A 60 11.46 -1.31 -3.27
C LEU A 60 11.67 0.18 -3.55
N LEU A 61 11.32 0.68 -4.74
CA LEU A 61 11.40 2.11 -5.07
C LEU A 61 10.53 2.93 -4.11
N ARG A 62 9.31 2.45 -3.80
CA ARG A 62 8.43 3.09 -2.80
C ARG A 62 9.04 3.07 -1.40
N MET A 63 9.66 1.96 -0.99
CA MET A 63 10.37 1.89 0.29
C MET A 63 11.50 2.91 0.35
N TYR A 64 12.31 3.05 -0.71
CA TYR A 64 13.32 4.09 -0.80
C TYR A 64 12.71 5.50 -0.64
N GLU A 65 11.58 5.81 -1.31
CA GLU A 65 10.95 7.12 -1.18
C GLU A 65 10.49 7.44 0.26
N VAL A 66 10.09 6.41 1.02
CA VAL A 66 9.61 6.52 2.41
C VAL A 66 10.73 6.56 3.44
N THR A 67 11.68 5.63 3.35
CA THR A 67 12.73 5.43 4.38
C THR A 67 13.99 6.22 4.07
N ARG A 68 14.22 6.54 2.79
CA ARG A 68 15.47 7.10 2.27
C ARG A 68 16.69 6.21 2.51
N GLU A 69 16.47 4.92 2.76
CA GLU A 69 17.54 3.94 2.91
C GLU A 69 18.03 3.46 1.54
N ASP A 70 19.32 3.70 1.27
CA ASP A 70 19.98 3.34 0.01
C ASP A 70 19.88 1.86 -0.33
N TYR A 71 19.77 0.99 0.67
CA TYR A 71 19.57 -0.45 0.51
C TYR A 71 18.45 -0.80 -0.49
N TYR A 72 17.28 -0.14 -0.40
CA TYR A 72 16.15 -0.44 -1.29
C TYR A 72 16.41 0.01 -2.73
N LEU A 73 17.13 1.13 -2.89
CA LEU A 73 17.52 1.64 -4.20
C LEU A 73 18.57 0.74 -4.84
N GLU A 74 19.62 0.36 -4.11
CA GLU A 74 20.66 -0.58 -4.57
C GLU A 74 20.05 -1.92 -5.01
N LYS A 75 19.13 -2.47 -4.20
CA LYS A 75 18.43 -3.72 -4.57
C LYS A 75 17.57 -3.58 -5.82
N SER A 76 16.94 -2.42 -6.02
CA SER A 76 16.19 -2.14 -7.26
C SER A 76 17.13 -2.09 -8.47
N CYS A 77 18.33 -1.53 -8.32
CA CYS A 77 19.36 -1.49 -9.36
C CYS A 77 19.81 -2.90 -9.76
N ASP A 78 20.13 -3.75 -8.76
CA ASP A 78 20.58 -5.13 -8.98
C ASP A 78 19.56 -5.90 -9.84
N TYR A 79 18.28 -5.89 -9.44
CA TYR A 79 17.23 -6.60 -10.17
C TYR A 79 16.96 -6.03 -11.56
N ILE A 80 17.05 -4.71 -11.74
CA ILE A 80 16.89 -4.10 -13.07
C ILE A 80 18.03 -4.51 -14.00
N GLN A 81 19.27 -4.59 -13.51
CA GLN A 81 20.38 -5.07 -14.31
C GLN A 81 20.14 -6.51 -14.78
N GLU A 82 19.70 -7.40 -13.89
CA GLU A 82 19.37 -8.79 -14.25
C GLU A 82 18.24 -8.87 -15.29
N ILE A 83 17.17 -8.06 -15.15
CA ILE A 83 16.08 -8.01 -16.12
C ILE A 83 16.55 -7.56 -17.51
N ILE A 84 17.47 -6.59 -17.60
CA ILE A 84 18.02 -6.13 -18.88
C ILE A 84 18.79 -7.24 -19.57
N GLU A 85 19.55 -8.03 -18.82
CA GLU A 85 20.27 -9.20 -19.33
C GLU A 85 19.31 -10.31 -19.81
N MET A 86 18.04 -10.28 -19.40
CA MET A 86 16.99 -11.22 -19.82
C MET A 86 16.23 -10.83 -21.09
N ARG A 87 16.58 -9.72 -21.74
CA ARG A 87 15.98 -9.32 -23.02
C ARG A 87 16.28 -10.33 -24.11
N ASP A 88 15.36 -10.48 -25.07
CA ASP A 88 15.50 -11.44 -26.17
C ASP A 88 16.78 -11.23 -26.98
N ILE A 89 17.19 -9.97 -27.20
CA ILE A 89 18.43 -9.63 -27.92
C ILE A 89 19.69 -10.09 -27.18
N GLU A 90 19.71 -9.96 -25.85
CA GLU A 90 20.86 -10.36 -25.03
C GLU A 90 20.96 -11.88 -24.92
N ARG A 91 19.80 -12.56 -24.90
CA ARG A 91 19.68 -14.02 -24.89
C ARG A 91 19.84 -14.65 -26.29
N ALA A 92 19.93 -13.84 -27.34
CA ALA A 92 19.92 -14.27 -28.75
C ALA A 92 18.70 -15.16 -29.09
N VAL A 93 17.55 -14.84 -28.52
CA VAL A 93 16.29 -15.57 -28.69
C VAL A 93 15.47 -14.93 -29.80
N THR A 94 14.82 -15.76 -30.63
CA THR A 94 13.89 -15.25 -31.65
C THR A 94 12.60 -14.79 -30.97
N THR A 95 12.26 -13.51 -31.15
CA THR A 95 11.00 -12.94 -30.66
C THR A 95 9.86 -13.48 -31.52
N PHE A 96 9.91 -13.27 -32.84
CA PHE A 96 8.92 -13.84 -33.75
C PHE A 96 9.50 -14.19 -35.12
N THR A 97 8.79 -15.06 -35.84
CA THR A 97 9.05 -15.39 -37.23
C THR A 97 7.94 -14.79 -38.10
N ASP A 98 8.32 -13.99 -39.10
CA ASP A 98 7.35 -13.32 -39.97
C ASP A 98 6.71 -14.27 -41.00
N SER A 99 5.76 -13.75 -41.78
CA SER A 99 5.06 -14.52 -42.82
C SER A 99 5.96 -15.05 -43.94
N LEU A 100 7.19 -14.52 -44.08
CA LEU A 100 8.19 -14.96 -45.05
C LEU A 100 9.14 -16.00 -44.48
N GLY A 101 8.98 -16.38 -43.20
CA GLY A 101 9.88 -17.29 -42.49
C GLY A 101 11.16 -16.62 -42.01
N GLN A 102 11.25 -15.29 -42.05
CA GLN A 102 12.40 -14.57 -41.51
C GLN A 102 12.24 -14.42 -39.99
N ARG A 103 13.32 -14.74 -39.27
CA ARG A 103 13.39 -14.61 -37.81
C ARG A 103 13.78 -13.20 -37.41
N HIS A 104 13.08 -12.67 -36.42
CA HIS A 104 13.32 -11.36 -35.84
C HIS A 104 13.59 -11.49 -34.34
N THR A 105 14.66 -10.86 -33.89
CA THR A 105 15.02 -10.73 -32.47
C THR A 105 14.95 -9.25 -32.13
N HIS A 106 14.15 -8.90 -31.14
CA HIS A 106 13.98 -7.53 -30.68
C HIS A 106 14.56 -7.33 -29.29
N GLY A 107 14.79 -6.08 -28.91
CA GLY A 107 15.20 -5.69 -27.57
C GLY A 107 14.06 -5.71 -26.54
N LEU A 108 13.23 -6.74 -26.56
CA LEU A 108 12.00 -6.84 -25.76
C LEU A 108 12.05 -8.06 -24.82
N TRP A 109 11.02 -8.22 -24.01
CA TRP A 109 10.73 -9.45 -23.29
C TRP A 109 9.50 -10.10 -23.90
N ARG A 110 9.67 -11.29 -24.46
CA ARG A 110 8.55 -12.09 -24.96
C ARG A 110 7.77 -12.71 -23.78
N ALA A 111 6.48 -12.96 -23.98
CA ALA A 111 5.60 -13.61 -23.01
C ALA A 111 4.90 -14.81 -23.66
N THR A 112 5.51 -15.99 -23.57
CA THR A 112 5.00 -17.22 -24.22
C THR A 112 3.63 -17.63 -23.67
N VAL A 113 3.37 -17.47 -22.38
CA VAL A 113 2.05 -17.77 -21.78
C VAL A 113 0.95 -16.87 -22.38
N ASN A 114 1.20 -15.57 -22.57
CA ASN A 114 0.20 -14.67 -23.16
C ASN A 114 0.02 -14.85 -24.66
N THR A 115 0.98 -15.51 -25.30
CA THR A 115 0.94 -15.83 -26.72
C THR A 115 -0.15 -16.89 -27.01
N GLU A 116 -0.52 -17.70 -26.01
CA GLU A 116 -1.64 -18.64 -26.04
C GLU A 116 -3.02 -17.94 -26.13
N TYR A 117 -3.19 -16.80 -25.45
CA TYR A 117 -4.44 -16.04 -25.44
C TYR A 117 -4.92 -15.65 -26.85
N TYR A 118 -3.95 -15.38 -27.74
CA TYR A 118 -4.22 -15.09 -29.14
C TYR A 118 -4.63 -16.34 -29.93
N TYR A 119 -4.08 -17.51 -29.61
CA TYR A 119 -4.43 -18.77 -30.29
C TYR A 119 -5.87 -19.22 -29.98
N TYR A 120 -6.36 -19.03 -28.75
CA TYR A 120 -7.73 -19.42 -28.34
C TYR A 120 -8.85 -18.79 -29.17
N HIS A 121 -8.61 -17.56 -29.61
CA HIS A 121 -9.62 -16.81 -30.33
C HIS A 121 -9.51 -17.04 -31.85
N SER A 122 -8.50 -17.81 -32.29
CA SER A 122 -8.15 -17.98 -33.70
C SER A 122 -8.39 -19.35 -34.32
N ARG A 123 -9.61 -19.53 -34.82
CA ARG A 123 -9.91 -20.35 -36.02
C ARG A 123 -10.35 -21.79 -35.90
N ASP A 124 -10.81 -22.30 -34.76
CA ASP A 124 -11.67 -23.50 -34.86
C ASP A 124 -12.68 -23.64 -33.73
N LYS A 125 -13.95 -23.30 -34.02
CA LYS A 125 -15.06 -23.56 -33.09
C LYS A 125 -15.26 -25.06 -32.81
N ASP A 126 -14.65 -25.92 -33.63
CA ASP A 126 -14.75 -27.38 -33.52
C ASP A 126 -13.59 -28.01 -32.73
N ILE A 127 -12.49 -27.29 -32.48
CA ILE A 127 -11.48 -27.71 -31.51
C ILE A 127 -11.94 -27.25 -30.13
N LYS A 128 -12.76 -28.08 -29.49
CA LYS A 128 -13.04 -27.95 -28.06
C LYS A 128 -11.79 -28.27 -27.28
N PHE A 129 -10.98 -27.26 -26.99
CA PHE A 129 -10.06 -27.37 -25.89
C PHE A 129 -10.86 -27.63 -24.60
N PRO A 130 -10.42 -28.54 -23.72
CA PRO A 130 -10.98 -28.60 -22.38
C PRO A 130 -10.81 -27.21 -21.76
N SER A 131 -11.86 -26.70 -21.10
CA SER A 131 -11.76 -25.48 -20.29
C SER A 131 -10.50 -25.58 -19.44
N MET A 132 -9.54 -24.69 -19.65
CA MET A 132 -8.32 -24.66 -18.84
C MET A 132 -8.73 -24.49 -17.38
N PRO A 133 -8.30 -25.38 -16.48
CA PRO A 133 -8.43 -25.09 -15.08
C PRO A 133 -7.43 -23.97 -14.72
N ALA A 134 -7.80 -23.09 -13.79
CA ALA A 134 -7.03 -21.90 -13.39
C ALA A 134 -5.57 -22.23 -12.95
N GLU A 135 -5.31 -23.48 -12.58
CA GLU A 135 -3.97 -24.00 -12.27
C GLU A 135 -3.00 -24.05 -13.47
N TRP A 136 -3.44 -23.78 -14.71
CA TRP A 136 -2.62 -23.89 -15.93
C TRP A 136 -2.09 -22.54 -16.44
N GLU A 137 -2.47 -21.41 -15.84
CA GLU A 137 -1.94 -20.06 -16.16
C GLU A 137 -0.45 -19.88 -15.81
N TRP A 138 0.17 -20.91 -15.23
CA TRP A 138 1.52 -20.87 -14.65
C TRP A 138 2.43 -22.01 -15.15
N LEU A 139 2.05 -22.70 -16.23
CA LEU A 139 2.89 -23.75 -16.80
C LEU A 139 4.12 -23.15 -17.46
N THR A 140 5.28 -23.71 -17.14
CA THR A 140 6.54 -23.46 -17.86
C THR A 140 6.42 -23.92 -19.31
N TYR A 141 7.32 -23.43 -20.17
CA TYR A 141 7.37 -23.83 -21.57
C TYR A 141 7.52 -25.36 -21.74
N ASP A 142 8.33 -26.01 -20.91
CA ASP A 142 8.55 -27.46 -20.97
C ASP A 142 7.29 -28.25 -20.58
N GLU A 143 6.56 -27.80 -19.56
CA GLU A 143 5.27 -28.38 -19.19
C GLU A 143 4.25 -28.20 -20.32
N TRP A 144 4.28 -27.05 -21.00
CA TRP A 144 3.48 -26.78 -22.19
C TRP A 144 3.75 -27.73 -23.36
N LYS A 145 5.02 -28.01 -23.63
CA LYS A 145 5.46 -28.90 -24.71
C LYS A 145 5.02 -30.35 -24.49
N GLU A 146 4.83 -30.76 -23.24
CA GLU A 146 4.25 -32.07 -22.92
C GLU A 146 2.80 -32.20 -23.41
N TYR A 147 2.01 -31.12 -23.29
CA TYR A 147 0.62 -31.08 -23.77
C TYR A 147 0.52 -30.83 -25.28
N TRP A 148 1.49 -30.13 -25.87
CA TRP A 148 1.46 -29.74 -27.28
C TRP A 148 2.79 -30.00 -28.00
N PRO A 149 3.17 -31.28 -28.22
CA PRO A 149 4.48 -31.65 -28.77
C PRO A 149 4.74 -31.18 -30.21
N ASN A 150 3.72 -30.64 -30.89
CA ASN A 150 3.79 -30.09 -32.24
C ASN A 150 3.74 -28.55 -32.29
N ILE A 151 3.68 -27.85 -31.15
CA ILE A 151 3.92 -26.41 -31.14
C ILE A 151 5.40 -26.22 -31.54
N ASP A 152 5.59 -25.50 -32.64
CA ASP A 152 6.93 -25.13 -33.08
C ASP A 152 7.38 -23.96 -32.19
N GLU A 153 8.37 -24.21 -31.35
CA GLU A 153 8.97 -23.21 -30.44
C GLU A 153 9.42 -21.96 -31.19
N GLU A 154 9.69 -22.10 -32.50
CA GLU A 154 10.18 -21.05 -33.36
C GLU A 154 9.07 -20.14 -33.92
N ILE A 155 7.80 -20.50 -33.74
CA ILE A 155 6.69 -19.82 -34.44
C ILE A 155 6.03 -18.72 -33.63
N PHE A 156 6.08 -18.70 -32.28
CA PHE A 156 5.27 -17.70 -31.58
C PHE A 156 5.71 -17.42 -30.13
N ALA A 157 6.40 -16.30 -29.91
CA ALA A 157 6.58 -15.70 -28.59
C ALA A 157 6.34 -14.18 -28.69
N TYR A 158 5.09 -13.77 -28.47
CA TYR A 158 4.69 -12.39 -28.68
C TYR A 158 5.18 -11.50 -27.52
N PRO A 159 5.82 -10.35 -27.80
CA PRO A 159 6.11 -9.35 -26.78
C PRO A 159 4.80 -8.67 -26.41
N PHE A 160 4.15 -9.18 -25.37
CA PHE A 160 2.85 -8.69 -24.93
C PHE A 160 3.00 -7.27 -24.38
N MET A 161 2.14 -6.35 -24.83
CA MET A 161 2.30 -4.91 -24.59
C MET A 161 2.27 -4.57 -23.10
N VAL A 162 1.29 -5.11 -22.37
CA VAL A 162 1.20 -4.86 -20.94
C VAL A 162 2.41 -5.40 -20.19
N CYS A 163 2.90 -6.58 -20.57
CA CYS A 163 4.08 -7.17 -19.95
C CYS A 163 5.31 -6.28 -20.10
N ASN A 164 5.62 -5.87 -21.34
CA ASN A 164 6.76 -5.00 -21.60
C ASN A 164 6.58 -3.64 -20.91
N GLY A 165 5.37 -3.07 -20.92
CA GLY A 165 5.06 -1.84 -20.19
C GLY A 165 5.28 -1.97 -18.68
N MET A 166 4.84 -3.09 -18.08
CA MET A 166 5.03 -3.39 -16.66
C MET A 166 6.51 -3.53 -16.32
N ILE A 167 7.33 -4.05 -17.24
CA ILE A 167 8.79 -4.14 -17.08
C ILE A 167 9.45 -2.77 -17.21
N VAL A 168 9.15 -1.99 -18.25
CA VAL A 168 9.86 -0.71 -18.47
C VAL A 168 9.40 0.42 -17.54
N LYS A 169 8.21 0.33 -16.95
CA LYS A 169 7.72 1.30 -15.95
C LYS A 169 8.69 1.45 -14.76
N PRO A 170 9.03 0.40 -13.98
CA PRO A 170 9.98 0.52 -12.87
C PRO A 170 11.37 0.97 -13.33
N LEU A 171 11.81 0.63 -14.54
CA LEU A 171 13.05 1.16 -15.13
C LEU A 171 13.00 2.69 -15.25
N ALA A 172 11.90 3.22 -15.79
CA ALA A 172 11.69 4.65 -15.92
C ALA A 172 11.53 5.35 -14.56
N GLU A 173 10.87 4.72 -13.59
CA GLU A 173 10.76 5.24 -12.22
C GLU A 173 12.11 5.28 -11.50
N LEU A 174 12.93 4.24 -11.63
CA LEU A 174 14.29 4.21 -11.11
C LEU A 174 15.14 5.33 -11.71
N CYS A 175 15.08 5.51 -13.04
CA CYS A 175 15.77 6.60 -13.72
C CYS A 175 15.34 7.98 -13.19
N LEU A 176 14.04 8.18 -12.97
CA LEU A 176 13.51 9.44 -12.45
C LEU A 176 13.97 9.71 -11.02
N ILE A 177 14.00 8.67 -10.16
CA ILE A 177 14.53 8.78 -8.79
C ILE A 177 16.03 9.10 -8.84
N ALA A 178 16.81 8.40 -9.65
CA ALA A 178 18.25 8.66 -9.78
C ALA A 178 18.53 10.08 -10.28
N GLU A 179 17.77 10.59 -11.26
CA GLU A 179 17.88 11.97 -11.74
C GLU A 179 17.53 12.99 -10.65
N ARG A 180 16.40 12.79 -9.95
CA ARG A 180 15.92 13.71 -8.90
C ARG A 180 16.89 13.81 -7.73
N GLU A 181 17.44 12.67 -7.32
CA GLU A 181 18.29 12.58 -6.13
C GLU A 181 19.79 12.77 -6.47
N GLY A 182 20.14 12.82 -7.76
CA GLY A 182 21.53 12.90 -8.22
C GLY A 182 22.34 11.65 -7.88
N LYS A 183 21.71 10.47 -7.95
CA LYS A 183 22.23 9.16 -7.49
C LYS A 183 22.52 8.19 -8.64
N TRP A 184 22.92 8.71 -9.80
CA TRP A 184 23.23 7.87 -10.97
C TRP A 184 24.42 6.94 -10.73
N GLU A 185 25.31 7.28 -9.82
CA GLU A 185 26.46 6.46 -9.40
C GLU A 185 26.06 5.15 -8.71
N MET A 186 24.87 5.12 -8.08
CA MET A 186 24.33 3.90 -7.47
C MET A 186 23.87 2.88 -8.51
N LEU A 187 23.63 3.32 -9.75
CA LEU A 187 23.24 2.43 -10.85
C LEU A 187 24.43 1.72 -11.48
N GLY A 188 25.67 2.07 -11.10
CA GLY A 188 26.84 1.25 -11.42
C GLY A 188 28.18 1.94 -11.18
N SER A 189 29.19 1.12 -10.85
CA SER A 189 30.51 1.55 -10.38
C SER A 189 31.38 2.34 -11.38
N ASN A 190 30.93 2.56 -12.62
CA ASN A 190 31.66 3.36 -13.61
C ASN A 190 30.73 3.94 -14.71
N ARG A 191 30.59 5.27 -14.70
CA ARG A 191 30.00 6.13 -15.76
C ARG A 191 28.47 6.24 -15.75
N ASP A 192 27.96 6.94 -14.74
CA ASP A 192 26.60 7.47 -14.55
C ASP A 192 25.84 7.75 -15.86
N LYS A 193 26.47 8.49 -16.78
CA LYS A 193 25.86 8.86 -18.06
C LYS A 193 25.61 7.67 -19.00
N ILE A 194 26.51 6.69 -19.02
CA ILE A 194 26.35 5.51 -19.89
C ILE A 194 25.18 4.66 -19.41
N ILE A 195 24.99 4.56 -18.10
CA ILE A 195 23.93 3.74 -17.51
C ILE A 195 22.57 4.42 -17.75
N ARG A 196 22.50 5.74 -17.50
CA ARG A 196 21.35 6.57 -17.87
C ARG A 196 20.96 6.40 -19.33
N ASP A 197 21.91 6.62 -20.24
CA ASP A 197 21.63 6.58 -21.67
C ASP A 197 21.25 5.16 -22.11
N THR A 198 21.85 4.11 -21.52
CA THR A 198 21.47 2.71 -21.78
C THR A 198 20.02 2.43 -21.35
N LEU A 199 19.63 2.81 -20.13
CA LEU A 199 18.26 2.58 -19.64
C LEU A 199 17.23 3.34 -20.47
N ILE A 200 17.51 4.61 -20.80
CA ILE A 200 16.66 5.42 -21.68
C ILE A 200 16.55 4.78 -23.06
N ASN A 201 17.64 4.25 -23.61
CA ASN A 201 17.61 3.56 -24.90
C ASN A 201 16.79 2.27 -24.86
N VAL A 202 16.89 1.48 -23.79
CA VAL A 202 16.06 0.27 -23.60
C VAL A 202 14.57 0.64 -23.56
N ILE A 203 14.20 1.68 -22.82
CA ILE A 203 12.81 2.15 -22.76
C ILE A 203 12.36 2.64 -24.15
N ASN A 204 13.18 3.43 -24.83
CA ASN A 204 12.87 3.92 -26.18
C ASN A 204 12.74 2.80 -27.20
N GLU A 205 13.55 1.73 -27.14
CA GLU A 205 13.41 0.57 -28.03
C GLU A 205 12.05 -0.12 -27.87
N VAL A 206 11.55 -0.21 -26.63
CA VAL A 206 10.22 -0.76 -26.33
C VAL A 206 9.13 0.17 -26.87
N LEU A 207 9.21 1.48 -26.57
CA LEU A 207 8.24 2.46 -27.06
C LEU A 207 8.23 2.50 -28.60
N ASP A 208 9.39 2.59 -29.25
CA ASP A 208 9.55 2.59 -30.70
C ASP A 208 8.95 1.33 -31.34
N PHE A 209 9.12 0.16 -30.71
CA PHE A 209 8.56 -1.08 -31.22
C PHE A 209 7.03 -1.00 -31.22
N TYR A 210 6.41 -0.63 -30.11
CA TYR A 210 4.95 -0.56 -30.02
C TYR A 210 4.38 0.60 -30.82
N GLU A 211 5.09 1.72 -30.90
CA GLU A 211 4.76 2.78 -31.84
C GLU A 211 4.78 2.19 -33.26
N LYS A 212 5.93 1.87 -33.86
CA LYS A 212 6.01 1.39 -35.25
C LYS A 212 5.07 0.22 -35.57
N THR A 213 4.93 -0.74 -34.65
CA THR A 213 4.09 -1.93 -34.84
C THR A 213 2.60 -1.60 -34.86
N TYR A 214 2.13 -0.60 -34.11
CA TYR A 214 0.71 -0.28 -33.99
C TYR A 214 0.30 0.97 -34.80
N ILE A 215 1.26 1.81 -35.15
CA ILE A 215 1.12 3.05 -35.92
C ILE A 215 1.31 2.79 -37.41
N ASP A 216 2.44 2.23 -37.82
CA ASP A 216 2.77 2.10 -39.25
C ASP A 216 2.06 0.91 -39.91
N SER A 217 1.53 -0.05 -39.14
CA SER A 217 0.81 -1.22 -39.65
C SER A 217 -0.67 -0.97 -39.98
N HIS A 218 -1.04 0.28 -40.31
CA HIS A 218 -2.35 0.79 -40.75
C HIS A 218 -3.14 1.50 -39.64
N TYR A 219 -2.79 2.76 -39.39
CA TYR A 219 -3.66 3.73 -38.74
C TYR A 219 -5.09 3.69 -39.28
N ILE A 220 -6.03 3.41 -38.40
CA ILE A 220 -7.27 4.18 -38.42
C ILE A 220 -7.11 5.13 -37.25
N PHE A 221 -6.53 6.31 -37.51
CA PHE A 221 -7.05 7.49 -36.86
C PHE A 221 -8.56 7.41 -37.10
N ASP A 222 -9.34 7.18 -36.05
CA ASP A 222 -10.73 7.59 -36.16
C ASP A 222 -10.70 9.08 -36.57
N THR A 223 -11.69 9.56 -37.31
CA THR A 223 -11.65 10.83 -38.07
C THR A 223 -11.35 12.10 -37.25
N ASP A 224 -11.09 11.94 -35.94
CA ASP A 224 -10.81 12.94 -34.91
C ASP A 224 -9.32 13.07 -34.50
N ASN A 225 -8.35 12.42 -35.15
CA ASN A 225 -6.90 12.54 -34.83
C ASN A 225 -6.51 12.14 -33.39
N MET A 226 -6.99 10.99 -32.90
CA MET A 226 -6.64 10.52 -31.54
C MET A 226 -5.85 9.22 -31.58
N TRP A 227 -4.85 9.10 -30.71
CA TRP A 227 -4.09 7.86 -30.55
C TRP A 227 -4.96 6.77 -29.93
N ASN A 228 -5.09 5.66 -30.66
CA ASN A 228 -5.60 4.40 -30.17
C ASN A 228 -4.75 3.29 -30.78
N LEU A 229 -4.14 2.46 -29.93
CA LEU A 229 -3.42 1.28 -30.35
C LEU A 229 -4.45 0.20 -30.69
N LYS A 230 -4.55 -0.15 -31.98
CA LYS A 230 -5.37 -1.29 -32.41
C LYS A 230 -4.50 -2.54 -32.42
N VAL A 231 -4.91 -3.57 -31.68
CA VAL A 231 -4.27 -4.88 -31.77
C VAL A 231 -4.90 -5.62 -32.96
N PHE A 232 -4.13 -6.49 -33.59
CA PHE A 232 -4.72 -7.56 -34.39
C PHE A 232 -5.66 -8.36 -33.48
N SER A 233 -6.95 -8.46 -33.83
CA SER A 233 -7.79 -9.50 -33.23
C SER A 233 -7.05 -10.81 -33.44
N SER A 234 -6.75 -11.53 -32.35
CA SER A 234 -6.38 -12.94 -32.19
C SER A 234 -5.85 -13.78 -33.36
N ASP A 235 -6.33 -13.56 -34.57
CA ASP A 235 -6.30 -14.53 -35.63
C ASP A 235 -5.06 -14.60 -36.47
N THR A 236 -4.32 -13.51 -36.73
CA THR A 236 -3.29 -13.65 -37.75
C THR A 236 -2.21 -12.57 -37.79
N PHE A 237 -1.03 -12.91 -37.28
CA PHE A 237 0.24 -12.49 -37.90
C PHE A 237 0.51 -13.21 -39.26
N ARG A 238 -0.40 -14.10 -39.71
CA ARG A 238 -0.28 -14.86 -40.97
C ARG A 238 -1.20 -14.42 -42.13
N THR A 239 -2.18 -13.55 -41.94
CA THR A 239 -3.09 -13.10 -43.03
C THR A 239 -3.50 -11.63 -42.86
N PRO A 240 -3.30 -10.77 -43.89
CA PRO A 240 -3.60 -9.32 -43.85
C PRO A 240 -5.07 -8.87 -43.72
N ASP A 241 -6.04 -9.77 -43.58
CA ASP A 241 -7.47 -9.49 -43.85
C ASP A 241 -8.40 -9.53 -42.60
N THR A 242 -7.88 -9.36 -41.38
CA THR A 242 -8.70 -9.51 -40.14
C THR A 242 -9.14 -8.20 -39.49
N GLN A 243 -10.27 -8.25 -38.78
CA GLN A 243 -10.88 -7.13 -38.05
C GLN A 243 -9.92 -6.59 -36.98
N LYS A 244 -9.60 -5.30 -37.06
CA LYS A 244 -8.81 -4.62 -36.03
C LYS A 244 -9.68 -4.44 -34.79
N VAL A 245 -9.25 -4.97 -33.64
CA VAL A 245 -9.92 -4.76 -32.36
C VAL A 245 -9.10 -3.75 -31.55
N THR A 246 -9.79 -2.89 -30.82
CA THR A 246 -9.14 -1.92 -29.94
C THR A 246 -8.36 -2.66 -28.85
N CYS A 247 -7.12 -2.24 -28.57
CA CYS A 247 -6.35 -2.80 -27.45
C CYS A 247 -7.07 -2.53 -26.13
N PRO A 248 -7.09 -3.49 -25.18
CA PRO A 248 -7.60 -3.24 -23.84
C PRO A 248 -6.98 -1.99 -23.19
N MET A 249 -7.74 -1.32 -22.32
CA MET A 249 -7.35 -0.06 -21.69
C MET A 249 -6.02 -0.19 -20.95
N ASN A 250 -5.94 -1.16 -20.06
CA ASN A 250 -4.78 -1.46 -19.24
C ASN A 250 -3.47 -1.63 -20.04
N GLN A 251 -3.53 -2.26 -21.22
CA GLN A 251 -2.37 -2.48 -22.08
C GLN A 251 -1.85 -1.18 -22.70
N GLN A 252 -2.74 -0.30 -23.15
CA GLN A 252 -2.35 0.98 -23.74
C GLN A 252 -1.86 1.95 -22.67
N TYR A 253 -2.49 1.94 -21.49
CA TYR A 253 -2.23 2.94 -20.47
C TYR A 253 -1.01 2.64 -19.64
N ILE A 254 -0.53 1.39 -19.55
CA ILE A 254 0.81 1.15 -19.01
C ILE A 254 1.89 1.78 -19.88
N LEU A 255 1.77 1.77 -21.22
CA LEU A 255 2.67 2.56 -22.09
C LEU A 255 2.45 4.06 -21.90
N GLY A 256 1.19 4.48 -21.72
CA GLY A 256 0.83 5.85 -21.33
C GLY A 256 1.58 6.33 -20.08
N GLN A 257 1.69 5.49 -19.04
CA GLN A 257 2.47 5.78 -17.84
C GLN A 257 3.95 5.99 -18.16
N VAL A 258 4.53 5.11 -18.98
CA VAL A 258 5.95 5.19 -19.38
C VAL A 258 6.21 6.47 -20.15
N PHE A 259 5.32 6.89 -21.05
CA PHE A 259 5.42 8.18 -21.73
C PHE A 259 5.43 9.36 -20.76
N VAL A 260 4.56 9.37 -19.73
CA VAL A 260 4.60 10.44 -18.71
C VAL A 260 5.93 10.46 -17.97
N LEU A 261 6.44 9.29 -17.57
CA LEU A 261 7.73 9.17 -16.88
C LEU A 261 8.89 9.64 -17.77
N MET A 262 8.87 9.30 -19.06
CA MET A 262 9.87 9.74 -20.04
C MET A 262 9.82 11.25 -20.26
N PHE A 263 8.65 11.86 -20.29
CA PHE A 263 8.53 13.33 -20.31
C PHE A 263 9.17 13.96 -19.06
N GLN A 264 8.88 13.43 -17.88
CA GLN A 264 9.46 13.95 -16.63
C GLN A 264 10.99 13.80 -16.58
N LEU A 265 11.51 12.70 -17.12
CA LEU A 265 12.94 12.40 -17.14
C LEU A 265 13.72 13.20 -18.21
N THR A 266 13.14 13.42 -19.38
CA THR A 266 13.86 13.97 -20.54
C THR A 266 13.47 15.40 -20.88
N GLY A 267 12.28 15.84 -20.48
CA GLY A 267 11.67 17.10 -20.90
C GLY A 267 11.20 17.12 -22.36
N ASP A 268 11.30 16.01 -23.10
CA ASP A 268 10.85 15.94 -24.50
C ASP A 268 9.33 15.91 -24.58
N THR A 269 8.76 16.94 -25.22
CA THR A 269 7.30 17.14 -25.28
C THR A 269 6.60 16.08 -26.10
N ILE A 270 7.30 15.33 -26.95
CA ILE A 270 6.66 14.26 -27.73
C ILE A 270 5.99 13.22 -26.83
N TYR A 271 6.62 12.88 -25.70
CA TYR A 271 6.07 11.86 -24.79
C TYR A 271 4.79 12.33 -24.10
N ILE A 272 4.76 13.58 -23.61
CA ILE A 272 3.53 14.11 -22.98
C ILE A 272 2.42 14.33 -24.01
N GLU A 273 2.75 14.67 -25.25
CA GLU A 273 1.79 14.73 -26.36
C GLU A 273 1.15 13.35 -26.60
N ARG A 274 1.94 12.26 -26.63
CA ARG A 274 1.41 10.88 -26.74
C ARG A 274 0.51 10.50 -25.57
N SER A 275 0.95 10.79 -24.34
CA SER A 275 0.12 10.57 -23.15
C SER A 275 -1.20 11.33 -23.22
N LYS A 276 -1.20 12.58 -23.71
CA LYS A 276 -2.42 13.36 -23.88
C LYS A 276 -3.36 12.76 -24.92
N GLU A 277 -2.84 12.27 -26.03
CA GLU A 277 -3.66 11.62 -27.06
C GLU A 277 -4.32 10.34 -26.53
N LEU A 278 -3.57 9.48 -25.83
CA LEU A 278 -4.09 8.27 -25.17
C LEU A 278 -5.11 8.59 -24.07
N CYS A 279 -4.87 9.63 -23.28
CA CYS A 279 -5.77 10.02 -22.19
C CYS A 279 -7.07 10.65 -22.70
N ASN A 280 -7.00 11.50 -23.73
CA ASN A 280 -8.22 11.98 -24.39
C ASN A 280 -9.05 10.80 -24.94
N TYR A 281 -8.38 9.75 -25.44
CA TYR A 281 -9.03 8.53 -25.86
C TYR A 281 -9.74 7.83 -24.69
N MET A 282 -9.04 7.62 -23.57
CA MET A 282 -9.61 7.10 -22.31
C MET A 282 -10.89 7.85 -21.90
N LYS A 283 -10.83 9.18 -21.91
CA LYS A 283 -11.92 10.05 -21.43
C LYS A 283 -13.22 9.89 -22.24
N LYS A 284 -13.15 9.43 -23.50
CA LYS A 284 -14.33 9.12 -24.32
C LYS A 284 -15.10 7.88 -23.83
N PHE A 285 -14.44 6.99 -23.08
CA PHE A 285 -14.99 5.69 -22.65
C PHE A 285 -15.10 5.57 -21.12
N ILE A 286 -14.94 6.68 -20.40
CA ILE A 286 -15.29 6.76 -18.98
C ILE A 286 -16.72 7.28 -18.85
N TYR A 287 -17.49 6.63 -17.99
CA TYR A 287 -18.90 6.95 -17.73
C TYR A 287 -19.06 7.42 -16.30
N GLU A 288 -19.77 8.53 -16.16
CA GLU A 288 -20.15 9.04 -14.85
C GLU A 288 -21.43 8.33 -14.37
N LYS A 289 -21.33 7.67 -13.21
CA LYS A 289 -22.46 7.05 -12.51
C LYS A 289 -22.52 7.67 -11.11
N SER A 290 -23.43 8.63 -10.93
CA SER A 290 -23.45 9.49 -9.75
C SER A 290 -22.14 10.28 -9.64
N ASP A 291 -21.41 10.23 -8.51
CA ASP A 291 -20.11 10.91 -8.33
C ASP A 291 -18.93 9.94 -8.51
N CYS A 292 -19.11 8.91 -9.36
CA CYS A 292 -18.13 7.85 -9.61
C CYS A 292 -17.84 7.71 -11.11
N TYR A 293 -16.67 7.18 -11.44
CA TYR A 293 -16.31 6.78 -12.81
C TYR A 293 -16.30 5.28 -12.99
N ILE A 294 -16.97 4.80 -14.04
CA ILE A 294 -16.95 3.40 -14.45
C ILE A 294 -16.51 3.31 -15.91
N TRP A 295 -15.80 2.25 -16.26
CA TRP A 295 -15.31 2.03 -17.61
C TRP A 295 -15.19 0.54 -17.90
N ASN A 296 -15.05 0.21 -19.18
CA ASN A 296 -14.95 -1.16 -19.66
C ASN A 296 -13.50 -1.54 -19.91
N TYR A 297 -13.23 -2.83 -19.92
CA TYR A 297 -11.92 -3.37 -20.29
C TYR A 297 -11.50 -2.99 -21.72
N TYR A 298 -12.46 -2.87 -22.65
CA TYR A 298 -12.25 -2.45 -24.03
C TYR A 298 -12.79 -1.03 -24.30
N CYS A 299 -12.04 -0.25 -25.07
CA CYS A 299 -12.39 1.11 -25.51
C CYS A 299 -13.04 1.14 -26.91
N ASP A 300 -14.04 0.31 -27.19
CA ASP A 300 -14.74 0.34 -28.48
C ASP A 300 -16.18 0.85 -28.35
N THR A 301 -16.90 0.39 -27.32
CA THR A 301 -18.19 0.93 -26.89
C THR A 301 -18.40 0.64 -25.42
N TYR A 302 -19.03 1.55 -24.67
CA TYR A 302 -19.70 1.15 -23.44
C TYR A 302 -21.15 0.84 -23.73
N ASN A 303 -21.44 -0.45 -23.87
CA ASN A 303 -22.78 -0.93 -23.66
C ASN A 303 -22.86 -1.47 -22.24
N PRO A 304 -23.83 -1.03 -21.42
CA PRO A 304 -24.14 -1.71 -20.17
C PRO A 304 -24.33 -3.21 -20.42
N GLY A 305 -23.44 -4.04 -19.87
CA GLY A 305 -23.37 -5.49 -20.13
C GLY A 305 -22.09 -5.96 -20.84
N ASP A 306 -21.30 -5.03 -21.42
CA ASP A 306 -19.92 -5.30 -21.81
C ASP A 306 -19.04 -5.47 -20.56
N ARG A 307 -17.88 -6.12 -20.71
CA ARG A 307 -17.00 -6.44 -19.58
C ARG A 307 -16.42 -5.14 -18.98
N ALA A 308 -16.89 -4.79 -17.78
CA ALA A 308 -16.30 -3.75 -16.95
C ALA A 308 -14.83 -4.08 -16.63
N GLU A 309 -14.02 -3.04 -16.40
CA GLU A 309 -12.63 -3.23 -16.00
C GLU A 309 -12.53 -3.91 -14.61
N ASP A 310 -11.57 -4.81 -14.44
CA ASP A 310 -11.32 -5.45 -13.15
C ASP A 310 -10.35 -4.65 -12.28
N ILE A 311 -10.45 -4.85 -10.97
CA ILE A 311 -9.73 -4.10 -9.94
C ILE A 311 -8.21 -4.09 -10.12
N SER A 312 -7.62 -5.16 -10.64
CA SER A 312 -6.18 -5.26 -10.90
C SER A 312 -5.76 -4.45 -12.10
N HIS A 313 -6.49 -4.57 -13.22
CA HIS A 313 -6.17 -3.86 -14.46
C HIS A 313 -6.55 -2.38 -14.39
N ALA A 314 -7.65 -2.05 -13.70
CA ALA A 314 -8.07 -0.69 -13.41
C ALA A 314 -6.95 0.15 -12.79
N VAL A 315 -6.09 -0.45 -11.96
CA VAL A 315 -4.93 0.25 -11.37
C VAL A 315 -4.03 0.83 -12.44
N LEU A 316 -3.80 0.13 -13.55
CA LEU A 316 -2.93 0.60 -14.63
C LEU A 316 -3.52 1.82 -15.33
N ASP A 317 -4.84 1.85 -15.49
CA ASP A 317 -5.57 2.97 -16.07
C ASP A 317 -5.53 4.19 -15.13
N LEU A 318 -5.70 3.95 -13.83
CA LEU A 318 -5.74 4.98 -12.81
C LEU A 318 -4.38 5.57 -12.50
N GLU A 319 -3.34 4.74 -12.44
CA GLU A 319 -1.96 5.22 -12.28
C GLU A 319 -1.55 6.07 -13.48
N PHE A 320 -2.04 5.76 -14.69
CA PHE A 320 -1.87 6.62 -15.85
C PHE A 320 -2.55 7.98 -15.66
N ALA A 321 -3.82 7.99 -15.26
CA ALA A 321 -4.55 9.23 -14.97
C ALA A 321 -3.87 10.07 -13.88
N TYR A 322 -3.41 9.42 -12.80
CA TYR A 322 -2.72 10.05 -11.66
C TYR A 322 -1.36 10.63 -12.05
N LYS A 323 -0.53 9.86 -12.77
CA LYS A 323 0.78 10.34 -13.25
C LYS A 323 0.60 11.51 -14.21
N LEU A 324 -0.36 11.41 -15.13
CA LEU A 324 -0.66 12.50 -16.06
C LEU A 324 -1.14 13.73 -15.32
N TYR A 325 -2.06 13.63 -14.35
CA TYR A 325 -2.47 14.76 -13.50
C TYR A 325 -1.26 15.46 -12.84
N GLY A 326 -0.29 14.69 -12.35
CA GLY A 326 0.94 15.22 -11.76
C GLY A 326 1.87 15.94 -12.74
N ALA A 327 1.89 15.54 -14.01
CA ALA A 327 2.70 16.14 -15.06
C ALA A 327 1.98 17.27 -15.81
N ASP A 328 0.68 17.12 -16.04
CA ASP A 328 -0.21 18.02 -16.74
C ASP A 328 -1.70 17.75 -16.38
N SER A 329 -2.29 18.65 -15.62
CA SER A 329 -3.68 18.56 -15.15
C SER A 329 -4.73 19.11 -16.13
N SER A 330 -4.37 19.34 -17.40
CA SER A 330 -5.31 19.86 -18.41
C SER A 330 -6.32 18.83 -18.93
N ILE A 331 -6.05 17.53 -18.77
CA ILE A 331 -6.99 16.47 -19.19
C ILE A 331 -7.73 15.86 -18.00
N PHE A 332 -7.00 15.36 -17.00
CA PHE A 332 -7.59 14.93 -15.73
C PHE A 332 -7.22 15.94 -14.65
N ASP A 333 -8.20 16.32 -13.83
CA ASP A 333 -8.02 17.21 -12.70
C ASP A 333 -8.30 16.52 -11.35
N GLY A 334 -8.32 17.29 -10.27
CA GLY A 334 -8.60 16.76 -8.94
C GLY A 334 -10.03 16.25 -8.75
N ASP A 335 -11.00 16.75 -9.53
CA ASP A 335 -12.38 16.24 -9.50
C ASP A 335 -12.45 14.88 -10.18
N ASP A 336 -11.73 14.68 -11.28
CA ASP A 336 -11.61 13.39 -11.95
C ASP A 336 -10.99 12.33 -11.02
N LEU A 337 -9.89 12.65 -10.34
CA LEU A 337 -9.25 11.72 -9.39
C LEU A 337 -10.12 11.43 -8.16
N ARG A 338 -10.93 12.39 -7.71
CA ARG A 338 -11.96 12.13 -6.69
C ARG A 338 -13.01 11.15 -7.20
N LYS A 339 -13.53 11.32 -8.42
CA LYS A 339 -14.54 10.40 -8.97
C LYS A 339 -14.00 8.97 -9.12
N PHE A 340 -12.75 8.81 -9.52
CA PHE A 340 -12.10 7.50 -9.49
C PHE A 340 -11.99 6.92 -8.08
N SER A 341 -11.61 7.74 -7.09
CA SER A 341 -11.55 7.29 -5.69
C SER A 341 -12.93 6.86 -5.17
N ASN A 342 -13.99 7.59 -5.54
CA ASN A 342 -15.37 7.27 -5.20
C ASN A 342 -15.86 5.97 -5.84
N THR A 343 -15.36 5.61 -7.03
CA THR A 343 -15.67 4.29 -7.62
C THR A 343 -15.28 3.17 -6.68
N PHE A 344 -14.07 3.24 -6.11
CA PHE A 344 -13.64 2.24 -5.16
C PHE A 344 -14.48 2.27 -3.88
N THR A 345 -14.68 3.44 -3.28
CA THR A 345 -15.29 3.55 -1.94
C THR A 345 -16.81 3.46 -1.91
N GLU A 346 -17.50 3.84 -3.00
CA GLU A 346 -18.97 3.88 -3.06
C GLU A 346 -19.57 2.79 -3.96
N ILE A 347 -18.81 2.24 -4.93
CA ILE A 347 -19.29 1.17 -5.81
C ILE A 347 -18.66 -0.16 -5.45
N MET A 348 -17.33 -0.25 -5.42
CA MET A 348 -16.64 -1.53 -5.30
C MET A 348 -16.61 -2.05 -3.86
N PHE A 349 -16.34 -1.18 -2.90
CA PHE A 349 -16.27 -1.54 -1.49
C PHE A 349 -17.67 -1.83 -0.93
N THR A 350 -17.88 -3.06 -0.42
CA THR A 350 -19.21 -3.48 0.03
C THR A 350 -19.47 -3.22 1.51
N GLY A 351 -18.43 -2.95 2.29
CA GLY A 351 -18.50 -2.82 3.75
C GLY A 351 -18.92 -4.11 4.48
N ARG A 352 -19.11 -5.23 3.77
CA ARG A 352 -19.42 -6.52 4.39
C ARG A 352 -18.11 -7.14 4.84
N ALA A 353 -17.95 -7.27 6.15
CA ALA A 353 -16.96 -8.15 6.72
C ALA A 353 -17.44 -9.59 6.55
N ASP A 354 -16.62 -10.44 5.94
CA ASP A 354 -16.85 -11.88 5.98
C ASP A 354 -16.60 -12.37 7.41
N MET A 355 -17.68 -12.69 8.14
CA MET A 355 -17.61 -13.09 9.55
C MET A 355 -17.14 -14.54 9.74
N ASP A 356 -17.01 -15.32 8.66
CA ASP A 356 -16.59 -16.73 8.72
C ASP A 356 -15.06 -16.88 8.60
N LEU A 357 -14.33 -15.81 8.31
CA LEU A 357 -12.87 -15.77 8.35
C LEU A 357 -12.38 -15.21 9.69
N GLU A 358 -11.32 -15.80 10.26
CA GLU A 358 -10.76 -15.38 11.56
C GLU A 358 -10.26 -13.92 11.54
N ASP A 359 -10.02 -13.37 10.36
CA ASP A 359 -9.70 -11.97 10.11
C ASP A 359 -10.90 -11.28 9.45
N THR A 360 -11.30 -10.12 9.97
CA THR A 360 -12.44 -9.34 9.49
C THR A 360 -12.10 -8.70 8.14
N VAL A 361 -12.08 -9.49 7.06
CA VAL A 361 -11.72 -8.99 5.73
C VAL A 361 -12.96 -8.45 5.04
N TYR A 362 -12.90 -7.18 4.63
CA TYR A 362 -13.96 -6.55 3.88
C TYR A 362 -14.02 -7.08 2.44
N ASP A 363 -15.24 -7.35 1.95
CA ASP A 363 -15.48 -7.72 0.57
C ASP A 363 -15.41 -6.50 -0.37
N ILE A 364 -14.72 -6.69 -1.51
CA ILE A 364 -14.64 -5.75 -2.62
C ILE A 364 -15.16 -6.43 -3.88
N TRP A 365 -16.02 -5.74 -4.63
CA TRP A 365 -16.41 -6.19 -5.97
C TRP A 365 -15.20 -6.16 -6.92
N PRO A 366 -14.98 -7.23 -7.70
CA PRO A 366 -13.83 -7.33 -8.59
C PRO A 366 -13.89 -6.35 -9.75
N LEU A 367 -15.08 -5.85 -10.13
CA LEU A 367 -15.26 -4.98 -11.29
C LEU A 367 -15.64 -3.56 -10.88
N VAL A 368 -15.13 -2.57 -11.63
CA VAL A 368 -15.31 -1.13 -11.32
C VAL A 368 -16.76 -0.66 -11.37
N ASP A 369 -17.66 -1.43 -11.99
CA ASP A 369 -19.09 -1.13 -12.05
C ASP A 369 -19.91 -1.69 -10.87
N GLY A 370 -19.26 -2.43 -9.97
CA GLY A 370 -19.86 -3.06 -8.78
C GLY A 370 -20.48 -4.43 -9.06
N THR A 371 -20.03 -5.12 -10.11
CA THR A 371 -20.50 -6.46 -10.46
C THR A 371 -19.41 -7.52 -10.29
N ILE A 372 -19.81 -8.78 -10.45
CA ILE A 372 -18.92 -9.96 -10.46
C ILE A 372 -19.22 -10.77 -11.71
N TYR A 373 -18.18 -11.25 -12.38
CA TYR A 373 -18.31 -12.19 -13.50
C TYR A 373 -17.89 -13.62 -13.14
N ASP A 374 -17.02 -13.79 -12.13
CA ASP A 374 -16.53 -15.08 -11.64
C ASP A 374 -16.24 -15.02 -10.12
N ASP A 375 -16.73 -16.01 -9.36
CA ASP A 375 -16.52 -16.14 -7.90
C ASP A 375 -15.03 -16.24 -7.53
N ILE A 376 -14.18 -16.75 -8.44
CA ILE A 376 -12.72 -16.87 -8.25
C ILE A 376 -12.07 -15.49 -8.04
N LEU A 377 -12.66 -14.43 -8.61
CA LEU A 377 -12.09 -13.08 -8.55
C LEU A 377 -12.28 -12.39 -7.19
N LEU A 378 -13.14 -12.88 -6.30
CA LEU A 378 -13.37 -12.23 -4.99
C LEU A 378 -12.11 -12.27 -4.11
N ASN A 379 -11.41 -13.40 -4.09
CA ASN A 379 -10.21 -13.57 -3.27
C ASN A 379 -9.01 -12.76 -3.81
N SER A 380 -8.86 -12.69 -5.14
CA SER A 380 -7.82 -11.87 -5.76
C SER A 380 -8.11 -10.37 -5.63
N SER A 381 -9.38 -9.96 -5.59
CA SER A 381 -9.76 -8.55 -5.45
C SER A 381 -9.31 -7.93 -4.14
N ARG A 382 -9.40 -8.69 -3.05
CA ARG A 382 -8.94 -8.23 -1.73
C ARG A 382 -7.46 -7.84 -1.78
N SER A 383 -6.57 -8.72 -2.26
CA SER A 383 -5.13 -8.41 -2.31
C SER A 383 -4.77 -7.25 -3.25
N ARG A 384 -5.64 -6.95 -4.23
CA ARG A 384 -5.45 -5.88 -5.22
C ARG A 384 -6.02 -4.53 -4.78
N GLY A 385 -6.89 -4.47 -3.78
CA GLY A 385 -7.46 -3.21 -3.28
C GLY A 385 -6.39 -2.19 -2.84
N ASN A 386 -5.27 -2.67 -2.32
CA ASN A 386 -4.18 -1.83 -1.83
C ASN A 386 -3.43 -1.08 -2.94
N LEU A 387 -3.58 -1.52 -4.19
CA LEU A 387 -2.99 -0.85 -5.34
C LEU A 387 -3.66 0.49 -5.64
N TRP A 388 -4.84 0.75 -5.08
CA TRP A 388 -5.58 2.02 -5.25
C TRP A 388 -5.20 3.10 -4.22
N LEU A 389 -4.31 2.78 -3.27
CA LEU A 389 -3.93 3.67 -2.16
C LEU A 389 -3.30 4.99 -2.59
N PHE A 390 -2.83 5.14 -3.84
CA PHE A 390 -2.35 6.43 -4.34
C PHE A 390 -3.46 7.47 -4.52
N LEU A 391 -4.73 7.07 -4.43
CA LEU A 391 -5.88 7.97 -4.46
C LEU A 391 -6.32 8.47 -3.06
N THR A 392 -5.61 8.08 -2.00
CA THR A 392 -5.93 8.47 -0.59
C THR A 392 -5.99 9.97 -0.36
N LYS A 393 -5.24 10.75 -1.14
CA LYS A 393 -5.31 12.22 -1.11
C LYS A 393 -6.72 12.76 -1.40
N TRP A 394 -7.49 12.07 -2.25
CA TRP A 394 -8.85 12.47 -2.64
C TRP A 394 -9.94 11.75 -1.83
N SER A 395 -9.65 10.54 -1.34
CA SER A 395 -10.51 9.80 -0.43
C SER A 395 -9.67 9.12 0.66
N PRO A 396 -9.46 9.77 1.82
CA PRO A 396 -8.72 9.21 2.96
C PRO A 396 -9.29 7.87 3.45
N GLU A 397 -10.59 7.62 3.23
CA GLU A 397 -11.28 6.34 3.42
C GLU A 397 -10.48 5.15 2.84
N LEU A 398 -9.85 5.36 1.68
CA LEU A 398 -9.08 4.32 0.98
C LEU A 398 -7.93 3.80 1.83
N TYR A 399 -7.31 4.67 2.63
CA TYR A 399 -6.20 4.28 3.48
C TYR A 399 -6.67 3.31 4.55
N GLU A 400 -7.80 3.60 5.17
CA GLU A 400 -8.41 2.74 6.19
C GLU A 400 -8.86 1.41 5.61
N ILE A 401 -9.46 1.43 4.41
CA ILE A 401 -9.84 0.21 3.69
C ILE A 401 -8.59 -0.62 3.38
N GLY A 402 -7.57 -0.01 2.78
CA GLY A 402 -6.34 -0.69 2.45
C GLY A 402 -5.60 -1.21 3.68
N TYR A 403 -5.62 -0.48 4.79
CA TYR A 403 -5.04 -0.94 6.05
C TYR A 403 -5.71 -2.23 6.56
N ASN A 404 -7.04 -2.30 6.48
CA ASN A 404 -7.79 -3.49 6.90
C ASN A 404 -7.72 -4.67 5.90
N ILE A 405 -7.39 -4.39 4.64
CA ILE A 405 -7.35 -5.39 3.56
C ILE A 405 -5.93 -5.86 3.26
N CYS A 406 -4.92 -5.05 3.56
CA CYS A 406 -3.51 -5.47 3.59
C CYS A 406 -3.36 -6.61 4.59
N SER A 407 -3.52 -7.84 4.09
CA SER A 407 -2.92 -8.99 4.75
C SER A 407 -1.43 -8.68 4.89
N LYS A 408 -0.85 -9.07 6.04
CA LYS A 408 0.58 -8.93 6.36
C LYS A 408 1.54 -9.53 5.31
N SER A 409 1.01 -10.12 4.23
CA SER A 409 1.70 -10.84 3.17
C SER A 409 1.84 -10.08 1.84
N SER A 410 1.16 -8.94 1.61
CA SER A 410 1.33 -8.18 0.35
C SER A 410 2.28 -7.01 0.53
N TYR A 411 3.55 -7.19 0.17
CA TYR A 411 4.58 -6.15 0.24
C TYR A 411 4.23 -4.89 -0.54
N ASN A 412 3.56 -5.01 -1.70
CA ASN A 412 3.10 -3.85 -2.46
C ASN A 412 2.03 -3.07 -1.71
N GLY A 413 1.16 -3.78 -1.01
CA GLY A 413 0.22 -3.16 -0.07
C GLY A 413 0.94 -2.45 1.06
N LEU A 414 1.94 -3.08 1.68
CA LEU A 414 2.73 -2.48 2.76
C LEU A 414 3.51 -1.24 2.31
N ALA A 415 4.19 -1.30 1.16
CA ALA A 415 4.93 -0.16 0.62
C ALA A 415 3.98 1.01 0.24
N CYS A 416 2.80 0.70 -0.30
CA CYS A 416 1.76 1.70 -0.53
C CYS A 416 1.24 2.30 0.77
N LEU A 417 0.92 1.49 1.79
CA LEU A 417 0.51 1.99 3.10
C LEU A 417 1.59 2.90 3.71
N LEU A 418 2.84 2.44 3.73
CA LEU A 418 3.97 3.21 4.22
C LEU A 418 4.14 4.56 3.52
N ARG A 419 3.93 4.60 2.20
CA ARG A 419 3.99 5.82 1.39
C ARG A 419 2.96 6.86 1.81
N TYR A 420 1.77 6.42 2.19
CA TYR A 420 0.66 7.31 2.56
C TYR A 420 0.42 7.37 4.07
N TYR A 421 1.29 6.74 4.88
CA TYR A 421 1.17 6.69 6.34
C TYR A 421 1.19 8.09 6.95
N ASP A 422 2.05 8.97 6.43
CA ASP A 422 2.20 10.34 6.91
C ASP A 422 1.13 11.28 6.30
N ASP A 423 0.60 10.96 5.12
CA ASP A 423 -0.53 11.69 4.50
C ASP A 423 -1.85 11.46 5.26
N TYR A 424 -1.92 10.35 6.00
CA TYR A 424 -2.86 10.12 7.08
C TYR A 424 -2.31 10.79 8.35
N GLU A 425 -2.34 12.13 8.37
CA GLU A 425 -1.80 12.97 9.46
C GLU A 425 -2.37 12.48 10.81
N PRO A 426 -1.54 11.93 11.72
CA PRO A 426 -2.00 11.64 13.06
C PRO A 426 -2.49 12.93 13.72
N ALA A 427 -3.59 12.83 14.46
CA ALA A 427 -3.94 13.88 15.37
C ALA A 427 -2.75 14.15 16.31
N GLU A 428 -2.34 15.40 16.42
CA GLU A 428 -1.35 15.81 17.41
C GLU A 428 -2.01 15.71 18.79
N ILE A 429 -1.41 14.90 19.65
CA ILE A 429 -1.88 14.73 21.03
C ILE A 429 -0.94 15.50 21.95
N SER A 430 -1.49 16.50 22.63
CA SER A 430 -0.80 17.16 23.75
C SER A 430 -1.62 17.04 25.02
N LEU A 431 -0.94 17.07 26.16
CA LEU A 431 -1.55 16.88 27.47
C LEU A 431 -1.42 18.16 28.28
N SER A 432 -2.50 18.56 28.96
CA SER A 432 -2.47 19.64 29.97
C SER A 432 -1.42 19.42 31.06
N LYS A 433 -1.11 18.15 31.35
CA LYS A 433 -0.06 17.71 32.27
C LYS A 433 0.67 16.52 31.64
N PRO A 434 2.02 16.48 31.69
CA PRO A 434 2.76 15.35 31.13
C PRO A 434 2.54 14.04 31.90
N ASN A 435 2.10 14.11 33.16
CA ASN A 435 1.90 12.96 34.06
C ASN A 435 0.68 13.15 34.96
N VAL A 436 0.20 12.06 35.54
CA VAL A 436 -0.94 12.01 36.49
C VAL A 436 -0.47 11.58 37.86
N THR A 437 -0.99 12.16 38.94
CA THR A 437 -0.64 11.72 40.29
C THR A 437 -1.69 10.78 40.88
N TYR A 438 -1.22 9.61 41.35
CA TYR A 438 -2.04 8.60 42.03
C TYR A 438 -2.80 9.19 43.24
N ASN A 439 -4.09 8.83 43.38
CA ASN A 439 -4.98 9.27 44.49
C ASN A 439 -5.19 10.78 44.62
N SER A 440 -5.14 11.53 43.51
CA SER A 440 -5.58 12.93 43.47
C SER A 440 -6.91 13.05 42.74
N ASP A 441 -7.72 14.08 43.06
CA ASP A 441 -8.87 14.48 42.24
C ASP A 441 -8.39 15.24 40.98
N ASP A 442 -7.23 14.83 40.42
CA ASP A 442 -6.67 15.42 39.23
C ASP A 442 -7.54 15.07 38.02
N TYR A 443 -7.79 16.08 37.19
CA TYR A 443 -8.25 15.88 35.83
C TYR A 443 -7.06 16.04 34.86
N ILE A 444 -7.18 15.40 33.71
CA ILE A 444 -6.30 15.62 32.57
C ILE A 444 -7.17 16.07 31.41
N GLU A 445 -6.80 17.20 30.84
CA GLU A 445 -7.26 17.58 29.51
C GLU A 445 -6.28 17.03 28.49
N ILE A 446 -6.81 16.25 27.55
CA ILE A 446 -6.11 15.77 26.38
C ILE A 446 -6.53 16.69 25.23
N TYR A 447 -5.57 17.46 24.73
CA TYR A 447 -5.75 18.33 23.58
C TYR A 447 -5.42 17.50 22.34
N VAL A 448 -6.40 17.42 21.45
CA VAL A 448 -6.29 16.76 20.16
C VAL A 448 -6.36 17.85 19.11
N SER A 449 -5.24 18.12 18.46
CA SER A 449 -5.13 19.11 17.38
C SER A 449 -4.84 18.43 16.05
N GLU A 450 -5.06 19.15 14.95
CA GLU A 450 -4.75 18.69 13.60
C GLU A 450 -5.47 17.37 13.21
N ILE A 451 -6.74 17.24 13.58
CA ILE A 451 -7.61 16.11 13.15
C ILE A 451 -7.99 16.30 11.67
N LYS A 452 -7.00 16.42 10.80
CA LYS A 452 -7.22 16.54 9.36
C LYS A 452 -7.42 15.14 8.80
N ARG A 453 -8.46 14.99 7.97
CA ARG A 453 -8.67 13.82 7.09
C ARG A 453 -8.95 12.48 7.75
N LEU A 454 -9.43 12.47 8.98
CA LEU A 454 -10.01 11.27 9.59
C LEU A 454 -11.53 11.27 9.35
N GLY A 455 -12.14 10.10 9.20
CA GLY A 455 -13.60 9.97 9.14
C GLY A 455 -14.29 10.50 10.41
N ILE A 456 -14.79 9.63 11.26
CA ILE A 456 -15.20 10.00 12.62
C ILE A 456 -14.03 9.71 13.54
N PHE A 457 -13.42 10.72 14.17
CA PHE A 457 -12.37 10.49 15.17
C PHE A 457 -12.99 9.80 16.38
N LYS A 458 -12.53 8.60 16.72
CA LYS A 458 -12.94 7.83 17.90
C LYS A 458 -11.79 7.75 18.88
N TYR A 459 -12.13 7.73 20.16
CA TYR A 459 -11.14 7.55 21.21
C TYR A 459 -11.67 6.70 22.36
N ALA A 460 -10.74 6.07 23.06
CA ALA A 460 -10.94 5.35 24.29
C ALA A 460 -9.78 5.67 25.25
N VAL A 461 -10.11 5.93 26.51
CA VAL A 461 -9.12 6.12 27.57
C VAL A 461 -9.30 5.00 28.57
N TYR A 462 -8.25 4.22 28.80
CA TYR A 462 -8.29 3.05 29.67
C TYR A 462 -6.97 2.83 30.41
N GLN A 463 -6.98 1.99 31.45
CA GLN A 463 -5.76 1.45 32.05
C GLN A 463 -5.37 0.13 31.39
N GLU A 464 -4.08 -0.21 31.42
CA GLU A 464 -3.53 -1.44 30.83
C GLU A 464 -4.26 -2.73 31.31
N ASN A 465 -4.79 -2.73 32.53
CA ASN A 465 -5.60 -3.82 33.08
C ASN A 465 -7.01 -3.98 32.44
N GLY A 466 -7.40 -3.09 31.52
CA GLY A 466 -8.68 -3.11 30.80
C GLY A 466 -9.78 -2.19 31.37
N ASP A 467 -9.54 -1.48 32.48
CA ASP A 467 -10.52 -0.54 33.05
C ASP A 467 -10.67 0.69 32.14
N THR A 468 -11.84 0.81 31.47
CA THR A 468 -12.15 1.96 30.59
C THR A 468 -12.70 3.15 31.39
N PHE A 469 -12.05 4.31 31.30
CA PHE A 469 -12.51 5.55 31.91
C PHE A 469 -13.54 6.28 31.07
N THR A 470 -13.28 6.40 29.77
CA THR A 470 -14.18 7.10 28.85
C THR A 470 -14.01 6.60 27.41
N LYS A 471 -15.08 6.67 26.62
CA LYS A 471 -15.10 6.43 25.18
C LYS A 471 -15.93 7.52 24.53
N GLY A 472 -15.46 8.02 23.39
CA GLY A 472 -16.16 9.08 22.68
C GLY A 472 -15.90 9.04 21.18
N GLY A 473 -16.57 9.95 20.47
CA GLY A 473 -16.37 10.15 19.06
C GLY A 473 -16.69 11.58 18.67
N ILE A 474 -15.86 12.14 17.81
CA ILE A 474 -15.99 13.48 17.27
C ILE A 474 -16.34 13.30 15.78
N ALA A 475 -17.54 13.71 15.41
CA ALA A 475 -18.00 13.65 14.02
C ALA A 475 -17.80 15.02 13.37
N GLY A 476 -17.15 15.05 12.21
CA GLY A 476 -16.98 16.25 11.39
C GLY A 476 -15.70 16.17 10.57
N LYS A 477 -15.80 16.46 9.27
CA LYS A 477 -14.62 16.79 8.45
C LYS A 477 -14.14 18.16 8.97
N ASP A 478 -12.86 18.26 9.33
CA ASP A 478 -12.18 19.51 9.74
C ASP A 478 -12.47 20.00 11.17
N VAL A 479 -12.38 19.11 12.18
CA VAL A 479 -12.27 19.56 13.58
C VAL A 479 -10.83 19.94 13.85
N GLU A 480 -10.51 21.24 13.71
CA GLU A 480 -9.13 21.72 13.89
C GLU A 480 -8.58 21.40 15.28
N ASP A 481 -9.38 21.61 16.34
CA ASP A 481 -9.00 21.35 17.73
C ASP A 481 -10.17 20.75 18.54
N HIS A 482 -9.87 19.79 19.42
CA HIS A 482 -10.80 19.27 20.41
C HIS A 482 -10.13 19.02 21.76
N ILE A 483 -10.85 19.32 22.84
CA ILE A 483 -10.38 19.08 24.21
C ILE A 483 -11.20 17.94 24.80
N ILE A 484 -10.53 16.84 25.10
CA ILE A 484 -11.12 15.70 25.81
C ILE A 484 -10.76 15.86 27.28
N GLN A 485 -11.76 16.22 28.10
CA GLN A 485 -11.61 16.24 29.55
C GLN A 485 -11.85 14.83 30.10
N VAL A 486 -10.81 14.25 30.71
CA VAL A 486 -10.90 12.99 31.44
C VAL A 486 -10.97 13.30 32.93
N ASN A 487 -12.18 13.23 33.47
CA ASN A 487 -12.46 13.45 34.89
C ASN A 487 -12.42 12.12 35.66
N ASP A 488 -12.27 12.20 36.99
CA ASP A 488 -12.34 11.06 37.90
C ASP A 488 -11.40 9.90 37.54
N LEU A 489 -10.15 10.22 37.20
CA LEU A 489 -9.04 9.26 37.03
C LEU A 489 -8.61 8.68 38.40
N ARG A 490 -9.55 8.08 39.13
CA ARG A 490 -9.25 7.30 40.34
C ARG A 490 -8.79 5.94 39.91
N THR A 491 -7.52 5.87 39.51
CA THR A 491 -6.87 4.60 39.24
C THR A 491 -6.66 3.86 40.57
N LYS A 492 -6.99 2.57 40.61
CA LYS A 492 -6.62 1.73 41.78
C LYS A 492 -5.19 1.21 41.66
N SER A 493 -4.63 1.21 40.46
CA SER A 493 -3.28 0.75 40.14
C SER A 493 -2.35 1.91 39.78
N ALA A 494 -1.04 1.71 39.98
CA ALA A 494 0.00 2.62 39.50
C ALA A 494 0.35 2.37 38.01
N GLU A 495 -0.55 1.74 37.26
CA GLU A 495 -0.37 1.47 35.83
C GLU A 495 -0.66 2.73 35.03
N ASP A 496 0.05 2.87 33.92
CA ASP A 496 -0.09 4.01 33.03
C ASP A 496 -1.49 4.06 32.41
N ILE A 497 -1.91 5.27 32.07
CA ILE A 497 -3.17 5.50 31.35
C ILE A 497 -2.85 5.47 29.86
N VAL A 498 -3.63 4.72 29.10
CA VAL A 498 -3.51 4.63 27.65
C VAL A 498 -4.64 5.44 27.02
N PHE A 499 -4.27 6.48 26.26
CA PHE A 499 -5.17 7.17 25.36
C PHE A 499 -5.06 6.52 23.97
N LYS A 500 -6.08 5.75 23.59
CA LYS A 500 -6.18 5.11 22.29
C LYS A 500 -7.13 5.90 21.39
N TYR A 501 -6.76 6.11 20.14
CA TYR A 501 -7.60 6.76 19.15
C TYR A 501 -7.47 6.10 17.77
N TRP A 502 -8.52 6.24 16.97
CA TRP A 502 -8.62 5.69 15.61
C TRP A 502 -9.66 6.47 14.82
N SER A 503 -9.68 6.34 13.50
CA SER A 503 -10.78 6.83 12.68
C SER A 503 -11.84 5.74 12.48
N ASP A 504 -13.09 6.16 12.35
CA ASP A 504 -14.22 5.32 11.99
C ASP A 504 -14.91 5.94 10.77
N ASN A 505 -14.75 5.34 9.60
CA ASN A 505 -15.39 5.81 8.39
C ASN A 505 -16.44 4.82 7.92
N LYS A 506 -17.71 5.13 8.21
CA LYS A 506 -18.86 4.25 7.91
C LYS A 506 -18.71 2.84 8.50
N GLY A 507 -18.06 2.68 9.66
CA GLY A 507 -17.82 1.40 10.31
C GLY A 507 -16.50 0.72 9.92
N ILE A 508 -15.67 1.38 9.11
CA ILE A 508 -14.31 0.95 8.77
C ILE A 508 -13.37 1.58 9.78
N LEU A 509 -12.63 0.76 10.51
CA LEU A 509 -11.74 1.26 11.56
C LEU A 509 -10.35 1.50 10.97
N GLY A 510 -9.87 2.74 11.01
CA GLY A 510 -8.48 3.04 10.67
C GLY A 510 -7.48 2.45 11.67
N PRO A 511 -6.17 2.57 11.39
CA PRO A 511 -5.13 2.14 12.32
C PRO A 511 -5.30 2.84 13.66
N SER A 512 -5.19 2.06 14.73
CA SER A 512 -5.30 2.59 16.08
C SER A 512 -3.95 3.05 16.60
N ARG A 513 -3.91 4.21 17.24
CA ARG A 513 -2.71 4.81 17.84
C ARG A 513 -2.91 4.94 19.34
N GLU A 514 -1.81 4.84 20.08
CA GLU A 514 -1.82 4.88 21.55
C GLU A 514 -0.83 5.93 22.06
N VAL A 515 -1.27 6.72 23.03
CA VAL A 515 -0.43 7.64 23.80
C VAL A 515 -0.45 7.18 25.24
N VAL A 516 0.71 6.78 25.75
CA VAL A 516 0.90 6.39 27.14
C VAL A 516 1.08 7.65 27.98
N ILE A 517 0.24 7.81 28.98
CA ILE A 517 0.26 8.90 29.95
C ILE A 517 0.79 8.34 31.27
N PRO A 518 2.04 8.67 31.66
CA PRO A 518 2.65 8.08 32.84
C PRO A 518 1.92 8.46 34.13
N VAL A 519 1.66 7.49 34.99
CA VAL A 519 1.14 7.75 36.34
C VAL A 519 2.31 7.89 37.32
N VAL A 520 2.63 9.13 37.69
CA VAL A 520 3.76 9.47 38.57
C VAL A 520 3.26 9.76 39.98
N GLY A 521 3.62 8.88 40.91
CA GLY A 521 3.47 9.13 42.34
C GLY A 521 3.19 7.86 43.14
N LYS A 522 4.17 7.39 43.91
CA LYS A 522 3.90 6.73 45.18
C LYS A 522 3.97 7.80 46.27
N THR A 523 2.87 8.49 46.54
CA THR A 523 2.75 9.19 47.81
C THR A 523 2.49 8.14 48.87
N LEU A 524 3.50 7.84 49.69
CA LEU A 524 3.35 7.01 50.87
C LEU A 524 2.35 7.68 51.82
N TYR A 525 1.10 7.22 51.82
CA TYR A 525 0.11 7.71 52.79
C TYR A 525 0.40 7.07 54.15
N VAL A 526 1.14 7.78 55.00
CA VAL A 526 1.07 7.52 56.44
C VAL A 526 -0.16 8.27 56.96
N SER A 527 -1.31 7.59 57.06
CA SER A 527 -2.48 8.19 57.70
C SER A 527 -2.28 8.17 59.22
N HIS A 528 -1.91 9.30 59.81
CA HIS A 528 -1.96 9.51 61.26
C HIS A 528 -3.42 9.80 61.64
N ARG A 529 -4.03 8.96 62.49
CA ARG A 529 -5.17 9.41 63.31
C ARG A 529 -4.58 9.97 64.60
N ASP A 530 -4.69 11.29 64.69
CA ASP A 530 -4.36 12.14 65.82
C ASP A 530 -2.85 12.32 66.12
N GLU A 531 -2.47 13.60 66.07
CA GLU A 531 -1.27 14.28 66.60
C GLU A 531 0.13 13.79 66.18
N ILE A 532 0.70 14.59 65.27
CA ILE A 532 2.06 14.74 64.72
C ILE A 532 3.19 13.90 65.36
N PRO A 533 3.92 13.09 64.57
CA PRO A 533 5.27 12.67 64.92
C PRO A 533 6.33 13.57 64.26
N VAL A 534 7.29 14.01 65.07
CA VAL A 534 8.60 14.46 64.60
C VAL A 534 9.32 13.24 64.00
N LEU A 535 9.48 13.23 62.68
CA LEU A 535 10.30 12.24 61.96
C LEU A 535 11.78 12.63 62.11
N LYS A 536 12.66 11.62 62.26
CA LYS A 536 14.11 11.83 62.21
C LYS A 536 14.54 12.18 60.77
N LEU A 537 15.48 13.11 60.65
CA LEU A 537 15.97 13.66 59.37
C LEU A 537 16.71 12.64 58.50
N GLU A 538 17.12 11.49 59.06
CA GLU A 538 17.95 10.49 58.36
C GLU A 538 17.16 9.50 57.48
N ASP A 539 15.82 9.49 57.58
CA ASP A 539 14.95 8.64 56.75
C ASP A 539 14.17 9.42 55.66
N ILE A 540 14.48 10.71 55.44
CA ILE A 540 13.85 11.53 54.40
C ILE A 540 14.91 12.33 53.63
N THR A 541 15.20 11.94 52.39
CA THR A 541 15.98 12.78 51.47
C THR A 541 15.08 13.90 50.93
N VAL A 542 14.99 15.02 51.64
CA VAL A 542 14.45 16.28 51.10
C VAL A 542 15.62 17.15 50.63
N LEU A 543 15.62 17.54 49.36
CA LEU A 543 16.42 18.67 48.87
C LEU A 543 15.93 19.96 49.56
N VAL A 544 16.62 20.42 50.61
CA VAL A 544 16.42 21.76 51.18
C VAL A 544 17.76 22.49 51.22
N GLN A 545 17.83 23.60 50.47
CA GLN A 545 18.94 24.55 50.50
C GLN A 545 19.21 25.07 51.92
N SER A 546 20.50 25.32 52.18
CA SER A 546 21.14 25.65 53.44
C SER A 546 20.45 26.72 54.31
N LYS A 547 20.32 26.41 55.61
CA LYS A 547 20.58 27.39 56.69
C LYS A 547 20.95 26.67 57.99
N GLN A 548 22.13 26.97 58.50
CA GLN A 548 22.71 26.43 59.74
C GLN A 548 21.79 26.67 60.95
N ILE A 549 21.61 25.64 61.77
CA ILE A 549 21.20 25.78 63.18
C ILE A 549 22.38 25.31 64.06
N PRO A 550 22.80 26.06 65.08
CA PRO A 550 23.94 25.72 65.92
C PRO A 550 23.56 24.84 67.12
N ASP A 551 24.50 23.93 67.42
CA ASP A 551 24.72 23.17 68.66
C ASP A 551 24.78 24.10 69.92
N PRO A 552 24.61 23.64 71.19
CA PRO A 552 24.80 22.25 71.66
C PRO A 552 23.76 21.68 72.63
N TYR A 553 23.68 20.33 72.67
CA TYR A 553 23.55 19.43 73.86
C TYR A 553 22.67 18.16 73.69
N PRO A 554 22.88 17.11 74.52
CA PRO A 554 23.29 15.78 74.05
C PRO A 554 22.29 14.66 74.45
N ASP A 555 22.68 13.42 74.20
CA ASP A 555 22.07 12.17 74.69
C ASP A 555 20.74 11.74 74.06
N VAL A 556 20.88 11.20 72.85
CA VAL A 556 19.91 10.33 72.18
C VAL A 556 20.05 8.91 72.75
N ASN A 557 19.38 8.56 73.87
CA ASN A 557 19.25 7.16 74.31
C ASN A 557 18.19 6.90 75.40
N LYS A 558 16.93 7.33 75.20
CA LYS A 558 15.78 6.77 75.92
C LYS A 558 14.56 6.61 75.01
N TYR A 559 14.33 5.36 74.57
CA TYR A 559 13.06 4.92 74.02
C TYR A 559 12.15 4.48 75.17
N TYR A 560 10.91 4.96 75.20
CA TYR A 560 9.84 4.42 76.06
C TYR A 560 8.86 3.66 75.15
N GLY A 561 8.82 2.33 75.26
CA GLY A 561 7.76 1.53 74.65
C GLY A 561 6.47 1.68 75.44
N LEU A 562 5.36 1.95 74.76
CA LEU A 562 4.03 1.98 75.36
C LEU A 562 3.37 0.60 75.25
N PRO A 563 2.87 0.00 76.35
CA PRO A 563 2.13 -1.26 76.30
C PRO A 563 0.78 -1.08 75.58
N GLY A 564 0.52 -1.92 74.58
CA GLY A 564 -0.82 -2.06 73.97
C GLY A 564 -0.98 -1.46 72.57
N CYS A 565 0.09 -1.04 71.91
CA CYS A 565 0.06 -0.71 70.48
C CYS A 565 0.48 -1.92 69.64
N THR A 566 -0.11 -2.06 68.45
CA THR A 566 0.29 -3.06 67.45
C THR A 566 0.65 -2.29 66.18
N ILE A 567 1.82 -2.57 65.61
CA ILE A 567 2.22 -2.02 64.32
C ILE A 567 2.03 -3.11 63.27
N ASP A 568 1.18 -2.84 62.28
CA ASP A 568 1.00 -3.70 61.10
C ASP A 568 1.85 -3.12 59.95
N VAL A 569 2.85 -3.89 59.49
CA VAL A 569 3.67 -3.53 58.32
C VAL A 569 3.28 -4.42 57.14
N TYR A 570 3.00 -3.81 55.99
CA TYR A 570 2.57 -4.51 54.78
C TYR A 570 3.66 -4.49 53.71
N TYR A 571 3.98 -5.67 53.16
CA TYR A 571 4.87 -5.83 52.00
C TYR A 571 4.08 -6.28 50.76
N SER A 572 4.65 -6.08 49.56
CA SER A 572 4.02 -6.31 48.25
C SER A 572 3.65 -7.77 47.91
N GLY A 573 3.72 -8.69 48.88
CA GLY A 573 3.28 -10.08 48.77
C GLY A 573 2.15 -10.47 49.74
N GLY A 574 1.53 -9.51 50.43
CA GLY A 574 0.38 -9.78 51.32
C GLY A 574 0.74 -10.36 52.70
N ILE A 575 2.02 -10.44 53.06
CA ILE A 575 2.45 -10.88 54.40
C ILE A 575 2.35 -9.71 55.38
N ILE A 576 1.66 -9.96 56.50
CA ILE A 576 1.55 -9.05 57.64
C ILE A 576 2.49 -9.58 58.73
N GLU A 577 3.49 -8.79 59.12
CA GLU A 577 4.18 -9.02 60.38
C GLU A 577 3.61 -8.08 61.44
N ARG A 578 3.14 -8.69 62.54
CA ARG A 578 2.66 -8.01 63.75
C ARG A 578 3.73 -8.02 64.81
N GLY A 579 4.33 -6.86 65.06
CA GLY A 579 5.16 -6.63 66.24
C GLY A 579 4.36 -5.88 67.31
N ILE A 580 4.56 -6.27 68.58
CA ILE A 580 4.15 -5.49 69.76
C ILE A 580 5.17 -4.39 70.02
#